data_AF-A0A060YJL9-F1
#
_entry.id   AF-A0A060YJL9-F1
#
_cell.length_a   1.000
_cell.length_b   1.000
_cell.length_c   1.000
_cell.angle_alpha   90.00
_cell.angle_beta   90.00
_cell.angle_gamma   90.00
#
_symmetry.space_group_name_H-M   'P 1'
#
loop_
_entity.id
_entity.type
_entity.pdbx_description
1 polymer ?
#
loop_
_entity_poly.entity_id
_entity_poly.type
_entity_poly.pdbx_seq_one_letter_code
_entity_poly.pdbx_strand_id
1 'polypeptide(L)'
;MDCSNLTNVRTESKDYQNSHKDTDQLHCTEDEPLLRDNPRRFVIFPIQYPDIWRMYKQAQASFWTVEEVDLSKDLAHWDNLKPDEKHFISHILAFFAASDGIVNENLVQRFSQEVQLPEARSFYGFQILIENIHSEMYGMLINTYIRDSEEREHLFNAIQTMPCVRRKADWAIQWISDTKSTFGERIVAFAAVEGIFFSGSFAAIYWLKKRGLMPGLTYSNELISRDEGLHCNFACLLYSYIVKKPSEDRVKDIITKAVSIEQEFLTEALPVDLIGINGVLMKQYIEFVADRLLQDLGLAKVYLTENPFDFMESISLEGKTNFFEKRVAEYQRYGVMSNTMNCDFTLDADF
;
A
#
# COMPACT_ATOMS: atom_id res chain seq x y z
N MET A 1 5.06 -59.13 34.27
CA MET A 1 4.03 -60.12 34.64
C MET A 1 2.75 -59.36 34.88
N ASP A 2 1.71 -59.87 34.25
CA ASP A 2 0.43 -59.26 33.93
C ASP A 2 -0.60 -59.26 35.08
N CYS A 3 -1.63 -58.42 34.88
CA CYS A 3 -3.05 -58.59 35.27
C CYS A 3 -3.46 -58.53 36.76
N SER A 4 -4.60 -57.96 37.18
CA SER A 4 -5.71 -57.22 36.54
C SER A 4 -6.78 -56.86 37.62
N ASN A 5 -7.65 -55.89 37.28
CA ASN A 5 -9.04 -55.66 37.73
C ASN A 5 -9.30 -54.95 39.08
N LEU A 6 -9.74 -53.68 39.08
CA LEU A 6 -11.09 -53.11 38.78
C LEU A 6 -11.92 -52.91 40.06
N THR A 7 -12.21 -51.65 40.41
CA THR A 7 -13.49 -51.24 41.00
C THR A 7 -13.78 -49.76 40.72
N ASN A 8 -14.97 -49.54 40.18
CA ASN A 8 -15.62 -48.27 39.88
C ASN A 8 -15.80 -47.38 41.11
N VAL A 9 -15.50 -46.08 40.99
CA VAL A 9 -16.30 -45.02 41.64
C VAL A 9 -16.42 -43.83 40.67
N ARG A 10 -17.63 -43.63 40.16
CA ARG A 10 -18.09 -42.36 39.57
C ARG A 10 -18.30 -41.37 40.72
N THR A 11 -17.77 -40.15 40.60
CA THR A 11 -18.31 -38.98 41.28
C THR A 11 -18.23 -37.77 40.34
N GLU A 12 -19.25 -36.94 40.49
CA GLU A 12 -19.70 -35.88 39.59
C GLU A 12 -18.82 -34.63 39.67
N SER A 13 -18.72 -33.92 38.55
CA SER A 13 -18.46 -32.48 38.57
C SER A 13 -19.11 -31.85 37.34
N LYS A 14 -20.42 -31.61 37.48
CA LYS A 14 -21.13 -30.53 36.80
C LYS A 14 -20.67 -29.25 37.49
N ASP A 15 -20.04 -28.34 36.73
CA ASP A 15 -20.02 -26.88 36.96
C ASP A 15 -18.88 -26.26 36.14
N TYR A 16 -19.05 -26.16 34.82
CA TYR A 16 -18.24 -25.28 33.95
C TYR A 16 -19.05 -24.92 32.69
N GLN A 17 -20.29 -24.46 32.87
CA GLN A 17 -21.10 -23.88 31.79
C GLN A 17 -21.99 -22.77 32.37
N ASN A 18 -21.40 -21.64 32.77
CA ASN A 18 -22.09 -20.34 32.80
C ASN A 18 -21.14 -19.21 33.20
N SER A 19 -20.31 -18.74 32.27
CA SER A 19 -19.63 -17.45 32.44
C SER A 19 -19.11 -16.86 31.13
N HIS A 20 -19.87 -16.88 30.04
CA HIS A 20 -19.56 -16.06 28.85
C HIS A 20 -20.86 -15.70 28.12
N LYS A 21 -21.60 -14.74 28.68
CA LYS A 21 -22.77 -14.14 28.03
C LYS A 21 -22.82 -12.61 28.13
N ASP A 22 -21.66 -11.97 28.32
CA ASP A 22 -21.55 -10.51 28.33
C ASP A 22 -20.37 -10.05 27.45
N THR A 23 -20.53 -10.18 26.12
CA THR A 23 -19.76 -9.42 25.10
C THR A 23 -20.51 -9.46 23.75
N ASP A 24 -21.79 -9.08 23.75
CA ASP A 24 -22.64 -9.07 22.54
C ASP A 24 -22.62 -7.71 21.81
N GLN A 25 -21.40 -7.19 21.57
CA GLN A 25 -21.15 -6.10 20.60
C GLN A 25 -19.82 -6.29 19.83
N LEU A 26 -19.32 -7.52 19.69
CA LEU A 26 -18.38 -7.80 18.61
C LEU A 26 -19.18 -7.88 17.31
N HIS A 27 -18.90 -6.98 16.37
CA HIS A 27 -19.48 -6.96 15.03
C HIS A 27 -19.60 -8.38 14.46
N CYS A 28 -20.82 -8.78 14.08
CA CYS A 28 -21.09 -10.10 13.51
C CYS A 28 -20.27 -10.27 12.21
N THR A 29 -19.10 -10.89 12.33
CA THR A 29 -18.14 -11.21 11.26
C THR A 29 -18.70 -12.26 10.30
N GLU A 30 -19.70 -13.03 10.73
CA GLU A 30 -20.35 -14.07 9.92
C GLU A 30 -21.06 -13.52 8.68
N ASP A 31 -21.52 -12.26 8.73
CA ASP A 31 -22.23 -11.61 7.62
C ASP A 31 -21.29 -11.03 6.55
N GLU A 32 -20.00 -10.84 6.87
CA GLU A 32 -19.03 -10.23 5.96
C GLU A 32 -18.36 -11.30 5.08
N PRO A 33 -18.57 -11.30 3.75
CA PRO A 33 -18.02 -12.34 2.86
C PRO A 33 -16.49 -12.43 2.90
N LEU A 34 -15.83 -11.30 3.19
CA LEU A 34 -14.38 -11.20 3.30
C LEU A 34 -13.83 -11.84 4.57
N LEU A 35 -14.59 -11.83 5.67
CA LEU A 35 -14.11 -12.15 7.03
C LEU A 35 -14.66 -13.46 7.58
N ARG A 36 -15.76 -13.97 7.02
CA ARG A 36 -16.36 -15.23 7.46
C ARG A 36 -15.40 -16.41 7.24
N ASP A 37 -15.35 -17.30 8.23
CA ASP A 37 -14.51 -18.49 8.17
C ASP A 37 -14.83 -19.35 6.93
N ASN A 38 -13.78 -19.79 6.25
CA ASN A 38 -13.90 -20.61 5.05
C ASN A 38 -13.09 -21.92 5.17
N PRO A 39 -13.45 -22.83 6.10
CA PRO A 39 -12.64 -24.01 6.43
C PRO A 39 -12.51 -25.02 5.29
N ARG A 40 -13.28 -24.87 4.20
CA ARG A 40 -13.31 -25.79 3.07
C ARG A 40 -12.48 -25.33 1.88
N ARG A 41 -11.80 -24.19 1.96
CA ARG A 41 -11.16 -23.55 0.80
C ARG A 41 -9.65 -23.33 0.95
N PHE A 42 -8.92 -24.43 1.17
CA PHE A 42 -7.45 -24.46 1.07
C PHE A 42 -6.94 -24.57 -0.37
N VAL A 43 -7.81 -24.88 -1.33
CA VAL A 43 -7.50 -24.97 -2.76
C VAL A 43 -8.05 -23.74 -3.45
N ILE A 44 -7.20 -23.07 -4.24
CA ILE A 44 -7.55 -21.81 -4.92
C ILE A 44 -8.63 -22.01 -6.01
N PHE A 45 -8.63 -23.17 -6.68
CA PHE A 45 -9.58 -23.48 -7.74
C PHE A 45 -10.84 -24.19 -7.21
N PRO A 46 -12.02 -23.92 -7.80
CA PRO A 46 -12.28 -22.89 -8.82
C PRO A 46 -12.22 -21.46 -8.24
N ILE A 47 -11.80 -20.49 -9.07
CA ILE A 47 -11.80 -19.07 -8.69
C ILE A 47 -13.25 -18.60 -8.48
N GLN A 48 -13.53 -17.99 -7.34
CA GLN A 48 -14.86 -17.49 -6.96
C GLN A 48 -14.95 -15.96 -7.09
N TYR A 49 -13.83 -15.26 -6.96
CA TYR A 49 -13.73 -13.81 -7.10
C TYR A 49 -12.76 -13.45 -8.24
N PRO A 50 -13.22 -13.48 -9.51
CA PRO A 50 -12.36 -13.29 -10.67
C PRO A 50 -11.76 -11.89 -10.77
N ASP A 51 -12.42 -10.87 -10.22
CA ASP A 51 -11.96 -9.49 -10.12
C ASP A 51 -10.80 -9.33 -9.14
N ILE A 52 -10.90 -9.91 -7.94
CA ILE A 52 -9.81 -9.98 -6.95
C ILE A 52 -8.63 -10.75 -7.54
N TRP A 53 -8.90 -11.89 -8.17
CA TRP A 53 -7.86 -12.69 -8.83
C TRP A 53 -7.18 -11.96 -9.99
N ARG A 54 -7.93 -11.16 -10.76
CA ARG A 54 -7.38 -10.33 -11.84
C ARG A 54 -6.42 -9.29 -11.28
N MET A 55 -6.75 -8.64 -10.16
CA MET A 55 -5.81 -7.70 -9.51
C MET A 55 -4.54 -8.41 -9.03
N TYR A 56 -4.66 -9.63 -8.49
CA TYR A 56 -3.49 -10.43 -8.14
C TYR A 56 -2.62 -10.73 -9.37
N LYS A 57 -3.23 -11.15 -10.49
CA LYS A 57 -2.51 -11.38 -11.74
C LYS A 57 -1.87 -10.11 -12.31
N GLN A 58 -2.54 -8.98 -12.14
CA GLN A 58 -2.00 -7.67 -12.49
C GLN A 58 -0.74 -7.37 -11.66
N ALA A 59 -0.79 -7.58 -10.34
CA ALA A 59 0.37 -7.40 -9.46
C ALA A 59 1.52 -8.32 -9.85
N GLN A 60 1.24 -9.62 -10.05
CA GLN A 60 2.25 -10.59 -10.49
C GLN A 60 2.95 -10.20 -11.80
N ALA A 61 2.19 -9.65 -12.76
CA ALA A 61 2.72 -9.23 -14.05
C ALA A 61 3.59 -7.97 -13.97
N SER A 62 3.53 -7.24 -12.85
CA SER A 62 4.30 -6.02 -12.57
C SER A 62 5.54 -6.27 -11.71
N PHE A 63 5.87 -7.54 -11.39
CA PHE A 63 7.04 -7.90 -10.59
C PHE A 63 8.35 -7.31 -11.13
N TRP A 64 9.15 -6.76 -10.23
CA TRP A 64 10.48 -6.20 -10.48
C TRP A 64 11.39 -6.45 -9.26
N THR A 65 12.71 -6.33 -9.43
CA THR A 65 13.68 -6.35 -8.31
C THR A 65 14.58 -5.10 -8.30
N VAL A 66 15.20 -4.82 -7.16
CA VAL A 66 16.05 -3.62 -6.98
C VAL A 66 17.24 -3.56 -7.95
N GLU A 67 17.74 -4.72 -8.38
CA GLU A 67 18.84 -4.81 -9.36
C GLU A 67 18.46 -4.31 -10.76
N GLU A 68 17.16 -4.18 -11.07
CA GLU A 68 16.68 -3.60 -12.31
C GLU A 68 16.83 -2.07 -12.35
N VAL A 69 17.13 -1.44 -11.20
CA VAL A 69 17.29 0.02 -11.07
C VAL A 69 18.77 0.42 -11.12
N ASP A 70 19.18 1.08 -12.20
CA ASP A 70 20.55 1.58 -12.36
C ASP A 70 20.77 2.90 -11.59
N LEU A 71 21.53 2.84 -10.51
CA LEU A 71 21.94 3.99 -9.70
C LEU A 71 23.30 4.58 -10.09
N SER A 72 23.97 4.06 -11.14
CA SER A 72 25.37 4.41 -11.46
C SER A 72 25.58 5.90 -11.77
N LYS A 73 24.56 6.58 -12.29
CA LYS A 73 24.61 8.01 -12.63
C LYS A 73 24.15 8.92 -11.49
N ASP A 74 23.41 8.38 -10.53
CA ASP A 74 22.72 9.19 -9.53
C ASP A 74 23.67 9.90 -8.59
N LEU A 75 24.80 9.28 -8.23
CA LEU A 75 25.76 9.90 -7.32
C LEU A 75 26.35 11.20 -7.89
N ALA A 76 26.61 11.23 -9.21
CA ALA A 76 27.08 12.43 -9.89
C ALA A 76 25.98 13.51 -9.95
N HIS A 77 24.72 13.13 -10.14
CA HIS A 77 23.60 14.07 -10.05
C HIS A 77 23.46 14.60 -8.63
N TRP A 78 23.48 13.72 -7.63
CA TRP A 78 23.40 14.03 -6.21
C TRP A 78 24.42 15.08 -5.83
N ASP A 79 25.70 14.88 -6.16
CA ASP A 79 26.76 15.83 -5.82
C ASP A 79 26.50 17.26 -6.34
N ASN A 80 25.86 17.36 -7.51
CA ASN A 80 25.53 18.63 -8.16
C ASN A 80 24.20 19.27 -7.70
N LEU A 81 23.41 18.58 -6.86
CA LEU A 81 22.19 19.15 -6.29
C LEU A 81 22.49 20.25 -5.28
N LYS A 82 21.56 21.20 -5.15
CA LYS A 82 21.60 22.23 -4.11
C LYS A 82 21.43 21.59 -2.72
N PRO A 83 21.97 22.22 -1.65
CA PRO A 83 21.77 21.74 -0.29
C PRO A 83 20.31 21.50 0.08
N ASP A 84 19.41 22.42 -0.32
CA ASP A 84 17.96 22.32 -0.05
C ASP A 84 17.33 21.12 -0.77
N GLU A 85 17.76 20.81 -1.99
CA GLU A 85 17.28 19.65 -2.76
C GLU A 85 17.76 18.34 -2.12
N LYS A 86 19.02 18.28 -1.66
CA LYS A 86 19.56 17.14 -0.92
C LYS A 86 18.82 16.93 0.40
N HIS A 87 18.57 18.00 1.13
CA HIS A 87 17.81 17.98 2.38
C HIS A 87 16.39 17.43 2.14
N PHE A 88 15.69 17.97 1.14
CA PHE A 88 14.36 17.51 0.78
C PHE A 88 14.33 16.02 0.40
N ILE A 89 15.22 15.58 -0.51
CA ILE A 89 15.23 14.19 -0.99
C ILE A 89 15.61 13.22 0.13
N SER A 90 16.65 13.52 0.92
CA SER A 90 17.08 12.65 2.03
C SER A 90 15.96 12.43 3.06
N HIS A 91 15.21 13.48 3.37
CA HIS A 91 14.13 13.43 4.36
C HIS A 91 12.88 12.71 3.82
N ILE A 92 12.58 12.83 2.52
CA ILE A 92 11.55 12.01 1.86
C ILE A 92 11.93 10.54 1.88
N LEU A 93 13.17 10.20 1.54
CA LEU A 93 13.63 8.80 1.54
C LEU A 93 13.58 8.17 2.93
N ALA A 94 13.96 8.95 3.95
CA ALA A 94 13.86 8.53 5.35
C ALA A 94 12.41 8.27 5.79
N PHE A 95 11.48 9.13 5.35
CA PHE A 95 10.05 8.91 5.57
C PHE A 95 9.55 7.63 4.91
N PHE A 96 9.89 7.38 3.65
CA PHE A 96 9.49 6.17 2.93
C PHE A 96 10.04 4.90 3.60
N ALA A 97 11.35 4.86 3.87
CA ALA A 97 11.99 3.71 4.50
C ALA A 97 11.35 3.31 5.86
N ALA A 98 10.88 4.31 6.62
CA ALA A 98 10.17 4.07 7.87
C ALA A 98 8.71 3.63 7.68
N SER A 99 8.04 4.14 6.65
CA SER A 99 6.60 3.95 6.44
C SER A 99 6.26 2.58 5.87
N ASP A 100 7.05 2.08 4.92
CA ASP A 100 6.82 0.75 4.31
C ASP A 100 6.92 -0.37 5.36
N GLY A 101 7.81 -0.23 6.34
CA GLY A 101 7.88 -1.14 7.48
C GLY A 101 6.58 -1.18 8.30
N ILE A 102 5.93 -0.02 8.51
CA ILE A 102 4.65 0.08 9.22
C ILE A 102 3.51 -0.55 8.39
N VAL A 103 3.49 -0.29 7.09
CA VAL A 103 2.52 -0.87 6.13
C VAL A 103 2.62 -2.39 6.14
N ASN A 104 3.84 -2.93 6.08
CA ASN A 104 4.09 -4.36 6.06
C ASN A 104 3.62 -5.06 7.35
N GLU A 105 3.89 -4.48 8.52
CA GLU A 105 3.38 -4.99 9.80
C GLU A 105 1.85 -5.06 9.81
N ASN A 106 1.16 -4.05 9.26
CA ASN A 106 -0.30 -4.07 9.15
C ASN A 106 -0.81 -5.21 8.24
N LEU A 107 -0.17 -5.41 7.09
CA LEU A 107 -0.53 -6.46 6.13
C LEU A 107 -0.34 -7.85 6.73
N VAL A 108 0.80 -8.10 7.36
CA VAL A 108 1.17 -9.41 7.92
C VAL A 108 0.33 -9.73 9.17
N GLN A 109 0.21 -8.79 10.10
CA GLN A 109 -0.43 -9.05 11.38
C GLN A 109 -1.96 -8.96 11.31
N ARG A 110 -2.52 -8.16 10.38
CA ARG A 110 -3.96 -7.90 10.33
C ARG A 110 -4.60 -8.36 9.04
N PHE A 111 -4.43 -7.63 7.94
CA PHE A 111 -5.26 -7.84 6.74
C PHE A 111 -5.17 -9.25 6.18
N SER A 112 -3.97 -9.83 6.09
CA SER A 112 -3.78 -11.20 5.58
C SER A 112 -4.36 -12.28 6.49
N GLN A 113 -4.43 -12.03 7.81
CA GLN A 113 -5.00 -12.95 8.79
C GLN A 113 -6.53 -12.86 8.85
N GLU A 114 -7.06 -11.64 8.83
CA GLU A 114 -8.49 -11.37 8.96
C GLU A 114 -9.27 -11.75 7.70
N VAL A 115 -8.74 -11.45 6.50
CA VAL A 115 -9.41 -11.80 5.24
C VAL A 115 -9.30 -13.30 4.99
N GLN A 116 -10.44 -13.96 4.76
CA GLN A 116 -10.54 -15.41 4.57
C GLN A 116 -10.57 -15.83 3.09
N LEU A 117 -10.65 -14.89 2.15
CA LEU A 117 -10.67 -15.20 0.72
C LEU A 117 -9.27 -15.55 0.21
N PRO A 118 -9.05 -16.73 -0.40
CA PRO A 118 -7.73 -17.14 -0.88
C PRO A 118 -7.24 -16.26 -2.05
N GLU A 119 -8.12 -15.73 -2.90
CA GLU A 119 -7.74 -14.76 -3.93
C GLU A 119 -7.15 -13.48 -3.33
N ALA A 120 -7.77 -12.96 -2.27
CA ALA A 120 -7.32 -11.74 -1.61
C ALA A 120 -6.04 -11.98 -0.80
N ARG A 121 -5.92 -13.13 -0.12
CA ARG A 121 -4.67 -13.55 0.52
C ARG A 121 -3.53 -13.71 -0.49
N SER A 122 -3.81 -14.17 -1.70
CA SER A 122 -2.80 -14.26 -2.77
C SER A 122 -2.30 -12.87 -3.18
N PHE A 123 -3.21 -11.89 -3.29
CA PHE A 123 -2.84 -10.49 -3.52
C PHE A 123 -1.96 -9.97 -2.38
N TYR A 124 -2.41 -10.09 -1.13
CA TYR A 124 -1.64 -9.60 0.02
C TYR A 124 -0.28 -10.28 0.18
N GLY A 125 -0.16 -11.57 -0.11
CA GLY A 125 1.13 -12.26 -0.12
C GLY A 125 2.10 -11.68 -1.15
N PHE A 126 1.59 -11.24 -2.30
CA PHE A 126 2.40 -10.55 -3.30
C PHE A 126 2.69 -9.09 -2.91
N GLN A 127 1.72 -8.38 -2.34
CA GLN A 127 1.93 -7.03 -1.82
C GLN A 127 3.05 -7.02 -0.77
N ILE A 128 3.01 -7.91 0.22
CA ILE A 128 4.07 -8.04 1.25
C ILE A 128 5.45 -8.27 0.63
N LEU A 129 5.54 -9.07 -0.44
CA LEU A 129 6.80 -9.23 -1.19
C LEU A 129 7.27 -7.91 -1.80
N ILE A 130 6.37 -7.18 -2.44
CA ILE A 130 6.67 -5.90 -3.09
C ILE A 130 7.05 -4.82 -2.05
N GLU A 131 6.37 -4.74 -0.90
CA GLU A 131 6.74 -3.83 0.20
C GLU A 131 8.16 -4.07 0.71
N ASN A 132 8.61 -5.33 0.75
CA ASN A 132 9.99 -5.66 1.11
C ASN A 132 10.99 -5.15 0.04
N ILE A 133 10.62 -5.23 -1.23
CA ILE A 133 11.43 -4.71 -2.34
C ILE A 133 11.47 -3.18 -2.31
N HIS A 134 10.36 -2.52 -1.98
CA HIS A 134 10.31 -1.06 -1.78
C HIS A 134 11.23 -0.65 -0.63
N SER A 135 11.13 -1.32 0.52
CA SER A 135 11.98 -1.09 1.68
C SER A 135 13.47 -1.25 1.35
N GLU A 136 13.83 -2.31 0.59
CA GLU A 136 15.20 -2.53 0.11
C GLU A 136 15.64 -1.40 -0.83
N MET A 137 14.79 -1.01 -1.78
CA MET A 137 15.08 0.08 -2.73
C MET A 137 15.35 1.40 -2.01
N TYR A 138 14.51 1.79 -1.05
CA TYR A 138 14.74 2.99 -0.25
C TYR A 138 16.01 2.90 0.59
N GLY A 139 16.30 1.74 1.18
CA GLY A 139 17.56 1.47 1.87
C GLY A 139 18.78 1.63 0.95
N MET A 140 18.70 1.13 -0.30
CA MET A 140 19.75 1.29 -1.30
C MET A 140 19.94 2.74 -1.74
N LEU A 141 18.86 3.49 -1.95
CA LEU A 141 18.90 4.92 -2.29
C LEU A 141 19.60 5.72 -1.19
N ILE A 142 19.21 5.52 0.07
CA ILE A 142 19.84 6.17 1.23
C ILE A 142 21.33 5.79 1.32
N ASN A 143 21.67 4.51 1.22
CA ASN A 143 23.06 4.05 1.24
C ASN A 143 23.91 4.62 0.11
N THR A 144 23.32 4.85 -1.06
CA THR A 144 24.02 5.40 -2.24
C THR A 144 24.29 6.89 -2.07
N TYR A 145 23.31 7.65 -1.59
CA TYR A 145 23.39 9.12 -1.56
C TYR A 145 24.06 9.66 -0.30
N ILE A 146 23.82 9.01 0.85
CA ILE A 146 24.24 9.50 2.17
C ILE A 146 25.54 8.81 2.57
N ARG A 147 26.65 9.49 2.29
CA ARG A 147 28.01 8.97 2.56
C ARG A 147 28.31 8.90 4.04
N ASP A 148 27.88 9.90 4.81
CA ASP A 148 28.12 9.97 6.25
C ASP A 148 27.30 8.91 7.00
N SER A 149 27.95 8.15 7.89
CA SER A 149 27.28 7.05 8.60
C SER A 149 26.35 7.53 9.70
N GLU A 150 26.68 8.64 10.38
CA GLU A 150 25.84 9.19 11.45
C GLU A 150 24.57 9.81 10.87
N GLU A 151 24.68 10.55 9.76
CA GLU A 151 23.53 11.06 9.00
C GLU A 151 22.63 9.91 8.54
N ARG A 152 23.23 8.80 8.06
CA ARG A 152 22.45 7.63 7.64
C ARG A 152 21.68 7.00 8.80
N GLU A 153 22.32 6.82 9.95
CA GLU A 153 21.68 6.31 11.15
C GLU A 153 20.55 7.24 11.64
N HIS A 154 20.76 8.55 11.56
CA HIS A 154 19.74 9.55 11.89
C HIS A 154 18.49 9.41 11.00
N LEU A 155 18.69 9.24 9.68
CA LEU A 155 17.61 9.08 8.71
C LEU A 155 16.88 7.74 8.85
N PHE A 156 17.59 6.63 9.09
CA PHE A 156 16.93 5.34 9.34
C PHE A 156 16.09 5.33 10.62
N ASN A 157 16.40 6.19 11.58
CA ASN A 157 15.64 6.36 12.81
C ASN A 157 14.60 7.50 12.74
N ALA A 158 14.16 7.89 11.53
CA ALA A 158 13.29 9.05 11.28
C ALA A 158 12.03 9.13 12.16
N ILE A 159 11.39 8.01 12.51
CA ILE A 159 10.22 8.03 13.42
C ILE A 159 10.59 8.61 14.80
N GLN A 160 11.80 8.33 15.27
CA GLN A 160 12.29 8.82 16.56
C GLN A 160 12.96 10.19 16.42
N THR A 161 13.59 10.49 15.30
CA THR A 161 14.41 11.67 15.12
C THR A 161 13.68 12.84 14.45
N MET A 162 12.60 12.59 13.70
CA MET A 162 11.89 13.59 12.87
C MET A 162 10.41 13.71 13.29
N PRO A 163 10.00 14.82 13.93
CA PRO A 163 8.62 15.01 14.39
C PRO A 163 7.55 14.90 13.29
N CYS A 164 7.89 15.33 12.08
CA CYS A 164 6.97 15.30 10.94
C CYS A 164 6.71 13.89 10.42
N VAL A 165 7.72 13.03 10.44
CA VAL A 165 7.59 11.59 10.13
C VAL A 165 6.82 10.90 11.24
N ARG A 166 7.12 11.22 12.50
CA ARG A 166 6.42 10.65 13.66
C ARG A 166 4.92 10.86 13.59
N ARG A 167 4.44 12.06 13.25
CA ARG A 167 2.99 12.33 13.21
C ARG A 167 2.24 11.47 12.19
N LYS A 168 2.82 11.24 11.01
CA LYS A 168 2.28 10.31 10.02
C LYS A 168 2.33 8.86 10.50
N ALA A 169 3.47 8.45 11.05
CA ALA A 169 3.65 7.10 11.61
C ALA A 169 2.65 6.81 12.73
N ASP A 170 2.48 7.73 13.69
CA ASP A 170 1.53 7.62 14.80
C ASP A 170 0.09 7.48 14.28
N TRP A 171 -0.28 8.25 13.24
CA TRP A 171 -1.59 8.13 12.61
C TRP A 171 -1.78 6.76 11.96
N ALA A 172 -0.78 6.20 11.29
CA ALA A 172 -0.87 4.88 10.68
C ALA A 172 -0.92 3.77 11.75
N ILE A 173 -0.02 3.82 12.73
CA ILE A 173 0.10 2.84 13.83
C ILE A 173 -1.20 2.76 14.66
N GLN A 174 -1.93 3.87 14.82
CA GLN A 174 -3.21 3.85 15.55
C GLN A 174 -4.20 2.87 14.89
N TRP A 175 -4.22 2.76 13.57
CA TRP A 175 -5.16 1.88 12.84
C TRP A 175 -4.73 0.42 12.85
N ILE A 176 -3.43 0.17 13.05
CA ILE A 176 -2.89 -1.17 13.26
C ILE A 176 -3.25 -1.64 14.67
N SER A 177 -2.95 -0.84 15.69
CA SER A 177 -3.07 -1.22 17.09
C SER A 177 -4.51 -1.14 17.63
N ASP A 178 -5.39 -0.35 17.02
CA ASP A 178 -6.75 -0.18 17.52
C ASP A 178 -7.60 -1.43 17.31
N THR A 179 -8.18 -1.90 18.42
CA THR A 179 -9.08 -3.05 18.47
C THR A 179 -10.55 -2.65 18.33
N LYS A 180 -10.86 -1.34 18.43
CA LYS A 180 -12.23 -0.82 18.30
C LYS A 180 -12.62 -0.54 16.86
N SER A 181 -11.68 -0.10 16.03
CA SER A 181 -11.92 0.19 14.62
C SER A 181 -12.38 -1.04 13.84
N THR A 182 -13.48 -0.86 13.11
CA THR A 182 -14.01 -1.91 12.22
C THR A 182 -13.04 -2.20 11.08
N PHE A 183 -13.21 -3.37 10.45
CA PHE A 183 -12.44 -3.71 9.24
C PHE A 183 -12.64 -2.67 8.13
N GLY A 184 -13.85 -2.15 7.96
CA GLY A 184 -14.14 -1.13 6.95
C GLY A 184 -13.48 0.21 7.21
N GLU A 185 -13.41 0.67 8.46
CA GLU A 185 -12.64 1.88 8.79
C GLU A 185 -11.14 1.66 8.54
N ARG A 186 -10.61 0.50 8.92
CA ARG A 186 -9.19 0.18 8.70
C ARG A 186 -8.82 0.06 7.23
N ILE A 187 -9.69 -0.51 6.38
CA ILE A 187 -9.48 -0.51 4.92
C ILE A 187 -9.43 0.91 4.36
N VAL A 188 -10.31 1.81 4.80
CA VAL A 188 -10.29 3.21 4.35
C VAL A 188 -9.01 3.91 4.82
N ALA A 189 -8.62 3.70 6.07
CA ALA A 189 -7.38 4.25 6.59
C ALA A 189 -6.16 3.72 5.83
N PHE A 190 -6.14 2.42 5.51
CA PHE A 190 -5.11 1.80 4.71
C PHE A 190 -5.02 2.38 3.29
N ALA A 191 -6.16 2.52 2.61
CA ALA A 191 -6.21 3.18 1.31
C ALA A 191 -5.71 4.64 1.37
N ALA A 192 -5.91 5.34 2.50
CA ALA A 192 -5.36 6.67 2.69
C ALA A 192 -3.84 6.68 2.91
N VAL A 193 -3.27 5.65 3.56
CA VAL A 193 -1.79 5.52 3.66
C VAL A 193 -1.20 5.33 2.26
N GLU A 194 -1.66 4.31 1.54
CA GLU A 194 -1.16 3.94 0.20
C GLU A 194 -1.42 5.06 -0.83
N GLY A 195 -2.60 5.67 -0.77
CA GLY A 195 -3.08 6.61 -1.78
C GLY A 195 -2.81 8.09 -1.50
N ILE A 196 -2.76 8.53 -0.23
CA ILE A 196 -2.64 9.95 0.13
C ILE A 196 -1.28 10.26 0.75
N PHE A 197 -0.82 9.49 1.74
CA PHE A 197 0.41 9.81 2.50
C PHE A 197 1.71 9.77 1.69
N PHE A 198 1.68 9.11 0.53
CA PHE A 198 2.79 9.06 -0.40
C PHE A 198 2.60 9.96 -1.63
N SER A 199 1.37 10.42 -1.89
CA SER A 199 0.99 11.08 -3.14
C SER A 199 1.82 12.32 -3.46
N GLY A 200 1.99 13.22 -2.49
CA GLY A 200 2.73 14.45 -2.72
C GLY A 200 4.24 14.22 -2.79
N SER A 201 4.78 13.24 -2.05
CA SER A 201 6.18 12.79 -2.18
C SER A 201 6.47 12.22 -3.57
N PHE A 202 5.57 11.38 -4.12
CA PHE A 202 5.70 10.88 -5.48
C PHE A 202 5.64 12.00 -6.52
N ALA A 203 4.70 12.95 -6.38
CA ALA A 203 4.63 14.12 -7.25
C ALA A 203 5.91 14.98 -7.17
N ALA A 204 6.48 15.12 -5.97
CA ALA A 204 7.72 15.84 -5.75
C ALA A 204 8.94 15.17 -6.43
N ILE A 205 9.02 13.83 -6.43
CA ILE A 205 10.08 13.13 -7.16
C ILE A 205 9.85 13.20 -8.67
N TYR A 206 8.60 13.14 -9.14
CA TYR A 206 8.29 13.34 -10.56
C TYR A 206 8.65 14.74 -11.07
N TRP A 207 8.58 15.76 -10.22
CA TRP A 207 9.12 17.07 -10.55
C TRP A 207 10.63 17.03 -10.83
N LEU A 208 11.40 16.21 -10.11
CA LEU A 208 12.82 16.00 -10.39
C LEU A 208 13.02 15.33 -11.76
N LYS A 209 12.15 14.37 -12.12
CA LYS A 209 12.13 13.76 -13.46
C LYS A 209 11.91 14.82 -14.55
N LYS A 210 10.93 15.72 -14.37
CA LYS A 210 10.67 16.84 -15.32
C LYS A 210 11.92 17.72 -15.52
N ARG A 211 12.76 17.83 -14.48
CA ARG A 211 14.03 18.58 -14.51
C ARG A 211 15.23 17.76 -15.01
N GLY A 212 15.06 16.48 -15.33
CA GLY A 212 16.13 15.59 -15.79
C GLY A 212 17.15 15.22 -14.70
N LEU A 213 16.71 15.14 -13.45
CA LEU A 213 17.57 14.87 -12.29
C LEU A 213 17.33 13.47 -11.73
N MET A 214 18.37 12.87 -11.14
CA MET A 214 18.31 11.61 -10.38
C MET A 214 17.59 10.46 -11.15
N PRO A 215 18.12 10.00 -12.29
CA PRO A 215 17.44 9.04 -13.15
C PRO A 215 17.10 7.72 -12.43
N GLY A 216 17.97 7.22 -11.57
CA GLY A 216 17.72 6.04 -10.75
C GLY A 216 16.58 6.23 -9.76
N LEU A 217 16.64 7.29 -8.94
CA LEU A 217 15.57 7.68 -8.01
C LEU A 217 14.21 7.81 -8.71
N THR A 218 14.17 8.52 -9.83
CA THR A 218 12.92 8.80 -10.55
C THR A 218 12.36 7.54 -11.21
N TYR A 219 13.22 6.65 -11.71
CA TYR A 219 12.81 5.37 -12.26
C TYR A 219 12.26 4.43 -11.16
N SER A 220 12.94 4.30 -10.02
CA SER A 220 12.40 3.52 -8.89
C SER A 220 11.07 4.09 -8.39
N ASN A 221 10.93 5.42 -8.36
CA ASN A 221 9.68 6.08 -7.99
C ASN A 221 8.52 5.76 -8.96
N GLU A 222 8.80 5.55 -10.25
CA GLU A 222 7.78 5.09 -11.20
C GLU A 222 7.28 3.67 -10.91
N LEU A 223 8.18 2.78 -10.53
CA LEU A 223 7.84 1.40 -10.19
C LEU A 223 7.03 1.37 -8.89
N ILE A 224 7.52 2.02 -7.84
CA ILE A 224 6.89 2.04 -6.52
C ILE A 224 5.53 2.72 -6.59
N SER A 225 5.44 3.92 -7.17
CA SER A 225 4.16 4.65 -7.20
C SER A 225 3.08 3.96 -8.04
N ARG A 226 3.46 3.15 -9.04
CA ARG A 226 2.54 2.26 -9.76
C ARG A 226 2.03 1.14 -8.85
N ASP A 227 2.90 0.54 -8.06
CA ASP A 227 2.55 -0.54 -7.13
C ASP A 227 1.60 -0.03 -6.04
N GLU A 228 1.92 1.11 -5.40
CA GLU A 228 1.05 1.78 -4.42
C GLU A 228 -0.31 2.14 -5.00
N GLY A 229 -0.34 2.57 -6.26
CA GLY A 229 -1.60 2.81 -6.97
C GLY A 229 -2.44 1.54 -7.11
N LEU A 230 -1.81 0.40 -7.40
CA LEU A 230 -2.48 -0.90 -7.48
C LEU A 230 -2.98 -1.38 -6.10
N HIS A 231 -2.19 -1.18 -5.04
CA HIS A 231 -2.55 -1.51 -3.67
C HIS A 231 -3.74 -0.68 -3.17
N CYS A 232 -3.73 0.63 -3.43
CA CYS A 232 -4.84 1.54 -3.13
C CYS A 232 -6.13 1.12 -3.87
N ASN A 233 -6.03 0.80 -5.16
CA ASN A 233 -7.16 0.26 -5.93
C ASN A 233 -7.67 -1.06 -5.34
N PHE A 234 -6.78 -1.91 -4.82
CA PHE A 234 -7.16 -3.18 -4.22
C PHE A 234 -7.91 -2.98 -2.90
N ALA A 235 -7.47 -2.02 -2.07
CA ALA A 235 -8.19 -1.61 -0.88
C ALA A 235 -9.60 -1.10 -1.21
N CYS A 236 -9.76 -0.30 -2.27
CA CYS A 236 -11.06 0.17 -2.76
C CYS A 236 -11.93 -1.01 -3.27
N LEU A 237 -11.35 -1.97 -3.99
CA LEU A 237 -12.07 -3.18 -4.41
C LEU A 237 -12.58 -3.95 -3.20
N LEU A 238 -11.74 -4.22 -2.20
CA LEU A 238 -12.17 -4.91 -0.98
C LEU A 238 -13.21 -4.10 -0.21
N TYR A 239 -13.07 -2.77 -0.14
CA TYR A 239 -14.09 -1.90 0.45
C TYR A 239 -15.47 -2.08 -0.21
N SER A 240 -15.51 -2.28 -1.53
CA SER A 240 -16.77 -2.54 -2.25
C SER A 240 -17.50 -3.80 -1.79
N TYR A 241 -16.74 -4.82 -1.34
CA TYR A 241 -17.24 -6.10 -0.82
C TYR A 241 -17.70 -6.05 0.65
N ILE A 242 -17.41 -4.96 1.36
CA ILE A 242 -17.89 -4.77 2.74
C ILE A 242 -19.40 -4.53 2.73
N VAL A 243 -20.12 -5.31 3.52
CA VAL A 243 -21.57 -5.20 3.66
C VAL A 243 -21.92 -4.08 4.63
N LYS A 244 -21.32 -4.09 5.82
CA LYS A 244 -21.55 -3.09 6.88
C LYS A 244 -20.49 -1.98 6.79
N LYS A 245 -20.61 -1.15 5.76
CA LYS A 245 -19.69 -0.02 5.53
C LYS A 245 -19.76 1.01 6.67
N PRO A 246 -18.63 1.66 7.02
CA PRO A 246 -18.66 2.84 7.87
C PRO A 246 -19.54 3.94 7.24
N SER A 247 -20.08 4.82 8.07
CA SER A 247 -20.86 5.97 7.58
C SER A 247 -20.02 6.84 6.65
N GLU A 248 -20.66 7.51 5.69
CA GLU A 248 -19.95 8.43 4.78
C GLU A 248 -19.17 9.51 5.53
N ASP A 249 -19.75 10.06 6.60
CA ASP A 249 -19.10 11.06 7.45
C ASP A 249 -17.83 10.52 8.09
N ARG A 250 -17.84 9.23 8.48
CA ARG A 250 -16.65 8.58 9.06
C ARG A 250 -15.57 8.36 8.01
N VAL A 251 -15.94 7.94 6.80
CA VAL A 251 -14.98 7.81 5.68
C VAL A 251 -14.36 9.17 5.36
N LYS A 252 -15.18 10.22 5.22
CA LYS A 252 -14.72 11.58 4.97
C LYS A 252 -13.81 12.10 6.09
N ASP A 253 -14.13 11.82 7.35
CA ASP A 253 -13.29 12.20 8.50
C ASP A 253 -11.89 11.54 8.42
N ILE A 254 -11.81 10.25 8.09
CA ILE A 254 -10.53 9.54 7.94
C ILE A 254 -9.71 10.17 6.80
N ILE A 255 -10.32 10.35 5.62
CA ILE A 255 -9.65 10.91 4.44
C ILE A 255 -9.20 12.36 4.67
N THR A 256 -10.06 13.22 5.20
CA THR A 256 -9.74 14.64 5.42
C THR A 256 -8.65 14.83 6.47
N LYS A 257 -8.61 13.98 7.52
CA LYS A 257 -7.49 13.94 8.45
C LYS A 257 -6.19 13.56 7.76
N ALA A 258 -6.20 12.53 6.91
CA ALA A 258 -5.03 12.13 6.16
C ALA A 258 -4.53 13.27 5.24
N VAL A 259 -5.43 13.96 4.54
CA VAL A 259 -5.10 15.15 3.73
C VAL A 259 -4.44 16.24 4.56
N SER A 260 -4.99 16.57 5.73
CA SER A 260 -4.42 17.63 6.57
C SER A 260 -2.98 17.34 7.00
N ILE A 261 -2.71 16.07 7.34
CA ILE A 261 -1.38 15.61 7.74
C ILE A 261 -0.42 15.67 6.55
N GLU A 262 -0.87 15.24 5.37
CA GLU A 262 -0.05 15.27 4.15
C GLU A 262 0.29 16.69 3.71
N GLN A 263 -0.69 17.60 3.77
CA GLN A 263 -0.48 19.02 3.47
C GLN A 263 0.51 19.66 4.43
N GLU A 264 0.38 19.41 5.74
CA GLU A 264 1.33 19.91 6.74
C GLU A 264 2.74 19.37 6.49
N PHE A 265 2.86 18.08 6.17
CA PHE A 265 4.14 17.44 5.87
C PHE A 265 4.88 18.13 4.72
N LEU A 266 4.20 18.42 3.60
CA LEU A 266 4.83 18.95 2.39
C LEU A 266 4.87 20.48 2.28
N THR A 267 4.24 21.20 3.21
CA THR A 267 4.23 22.67 3.17
C THR A 267 4.79 23.33 4.42
N GLU A 268 4.89 22.62 5.53
CA GLU A 268 5.41 23.15 6.78
C GLU A 268 6.66 22.40 7.21
N ALA A 269 6.57 21.08 7.35
CA ALA A 269 7.67 20.29 7.88
C ALA A 269 8.80 20.04 6.88
N LEU A 270 8.45 19.69 5.65
CA LEU A 270 9.38 19.48 4.54
C LEU A 270 8.87 20.24 3.31
N PRO A 271 9.01 21.57 3.28
CA PRO A 271 8.39 22.40 2.26
C PRO A 271 8.87 22.04 0.86
N VAL A 272 7.94 21.75 -0.05
CA VAL A 272 8.23 21.47 -1.47
C VAL A 272 8.83 22.66 -2.22
N ASP A 273 8.74 23.86 -1.64
CA ASP A 273 9.42 25.06 -2.13
C ASP A 273 10.95 24.86 -2.20
N LEU A 274 11.51 23.97 -1.36
CA LEU A 274 12.95 23.60 -1.36
C LEU A 274 13.42 23.00 -2.70
N ILE A 275 12.53 22.35 -3.44
CA ILE A 275 12.79 21.80 -4.78
C ILE A 275 12.15 22.62 -5.90
N GLY A 276 11.55 23.77 -5.57
CA GLY A 276 10.95 24.70 -6.52
C GLY A 276 9.53 24.36 -6.97
N ILE A 277 8.78 23.56 -6.19
CA ILE A 277 7.34 23.37 -6.40
C ILE A 277 6.59 24.39 -5.53
N ASN A 278 5.47 24.91 -6.03
CA ASN A 278 4.62 25.80 -5.25
C ASN A 278 3.80 25.01 -4.20
N GLY A 279 3.97 25.32 -2.91
CA GLY A 279 3.23 24.66 -1.83
C GLY A 279 1.70 24.74 -1.93
N VAL A 280 1.12 25.82 -2.50
CA VAL A 280 -0.34 25.92 -2.71
C VAL A 280 -0.82 24.92 -3.75
N LEU A 281 -0.07 24.77 -4.86
CA LEU A 281 -0.37 23.76 -5.87
C LEU A 281 -0.20 22.34 -5.31
N MET A 282 0.77 22.11 -4.43
CA MET A 282 0.90 20.81 -3.76
C MET A 282 -0.32 20.50 -2.87
N LYS A 283 -0.83 21.47 -2.10
CA LYS A 283 -2.06 21.29 -1.32
C LYS A 283 -3.25 20.93 -2.21
N GLN A 284 -3.43 21.64 -3.32
CA GLN A 284 -4.49 21.36 -4.29
C GLN A 284 -4.35 19.97 -4.91
N TYR A 285 -3.13 19.52 -5.21
CA TYR A 285 -2.88 18.18 -5.74
C TYR A 285 -3.27 17.08 -4.74
N ILE A 286 -2.91 17.23 -3.47
CA ILE A 286 -3.29 16.27 -2.41
C ILE A 286 -4.82 16.20 -2.28
N GLU A 287 -5.51 17.33 -2.35
CA GLU A 287 -6.98 17.41 -2.33
C GLU A 287 -7.60 16.71 -3.55
N PHE A 288 -7.01 16.89 -4.74
CA PHE A 288 -7.44 16.22 -5.96
C PHE A 288 -7.31 14.70 -5.85
N VAL A 289 -6.19 14.21 -5.29
CA VAL A 289 -5.97 12.78 -5.05
C VAL A 289 -6.98 12.23 -4.03
N ALA A 290 -7.26 12.97 -2.96
CA ALA A 290 -8.23 12.57 -1.96
C ALA A 290 -9.66 12.50 -2.50
N ASP A 291 -10.05 13.45 -3.34
CA ASP A 291 -11.34 13.44 -4.03
C ASP A 291 -11.49 12.24 -4.96
N ARG A 292 -10.41 11.88 -5.67
CA ARG A 292 -10.38 10.68 -6.50
C ARG A 292 -10.56 9.42 -5.64
N LEU A 293 -9.82 9.30 -4.54
CA LEU A 293 -9.96 8.17 -3.62
C LEU A 293 -11.38 8.08 -3.04
N LEU A 294 -12.00 9.22 -2.69
CA LEU A 294 -13.40 9.24 -2.26
C LEU A 294 -14.34 8.71 -3.34
N GLN A 295 -14.12 9.06 -4.61
CA GLN A 295 -14.90 8.51 -5.73
C GLN A 295 -14.70 7.01 -5.91
N ASP A 296 -13.46 6.52 -5.79
CA ASP A 296 -13.12 5.10 -5.90
C ASP A 296 -13.73 4.29 -4.74
N LEU A 297 -13.91 4.91 -3.57
CA LEU A 297 -14.67 4.36 -2.44
C LEU A 297 -16.20 4.48 -2.61
N GLY A 298 -16.70 5.13 -3.66
CA GLY A 298 -18.11 5.29 -3.98
C GLY A 298 -18.79 6.50 -3.30
N LEU A 299 -18.02 7.48 -2.84
CA LEU A 299 -18.51 8.69 -2.18
C LEU A 299 -18.41 9.93 -3.08
N ALA A 300 -19.14 10.98 -2.71
CA ALA A 300 -19.01 12.28 -3.34
C ALA A 300 -17.70 12.97 -2.93
N LYS A 301 -17.15 13.75 -3.88
CA LYS A 301 -16.00 14.64 -3.69
C LYS A 301 -16.24 15.63 -2.55
N VAL A 302 -15.19 15.99 -1.84
CA VAL A 302 -15.18 16.97 -0.74
C VAL A 302 -14.54 18.29 -1.19
N TYR A 303 -13.43 18.24 -1.90
CA TYR A 303 -12.62 19.43 -2.21
C TYR A 303 -13.00 20.08 -3.55
N LEU A 304 -13.49 19.27 -4.50
CA LEU A 304 -13.86 19.66 -5.86
C LEU A 304 -12.70 20.34 -6.63
N THR A 305 -11.48 19.88 -6.39
CA THR A 305 -10.27 20.44 -7.02
C THR A 305 -9.88 19.69 -8.28
N GLU A 306 -9.19 20.41 -9.17
CA GLU A 306 -8.57 19.86 -10.38
C GLU A 306 -7.08 19.59 -10.13
N ASN A 307 -6.49 18.70 -10.94
CA ASN A 307 -5.07 18.40 -10.88
C ASN A 307 -4.24 19.62 -11.33
N PRO A 308 -3.38 20.21 -10.47
CA PRO A 308 -2.57 21.36 -10.84
C PRO A 308 -1.26 20.99 -11.56
N PHE A 309 -0.89 19.71 -11.62
CA PHE A 309 0.39 19.25 -12.15
C PHE A 309 0.22 18.53 -13.50
N ASP A 310 0.49 19.27 -14.58
CA ASP A 310 0.54 18.76 -15.96
C ASP A 310 1.45 17.53 -16.12
N PHE A 311 2.57 17.52 -15.39
CA PHE A 311 3.55 16.45 -15.49
C PHE A 311 3.05 15.12 -14.93
N MET A 312 2.09 15.15 -13.99
CA MET A 312 1.45 13.93 -13.48
C MET A 312 0.52 13.31 -14.53
N GLU A 313 0.03 14.08 -15.50
CA GLU A 313 -0.73 13.58 -16.65
C GLU A 313 0.20 13.13 -17.77
N SER A 314 1.30 13.86 -18.03
CA SER A 314 2.21 13.53 -19.13
C SER A 314 2.95 12.21 -18.94
N ILE A 315 3.17 11.79 -17.69
CA ILE A 315 3.80 10.51 -17.38
C ILE A 315 2.84 9.34 -17.63
N SER A 316 1.54 9.63 -17.72
CA SER A 316 0.49 8.71 -18.18
C SER A 316 0.39 8.62 -19.71
N LEU A 317 1.04 9.52 -20.46
CA LEU A 317 0.92 9.62 -21.94
C LEU A 317 1.90 8.72 -22.72
N GLU A 318 3.00 8.25 -22.12
CA GLU A 318 3.87 7.26 -22.78
C GLU A 318 3.18 5.89 -22.96
N GLY A 319 2.07 5.65 -22.23
CA GLY A 319 1.19 4.48 -22.40
C GLY A 319 -0.23 4.78 -21.93
N LYS A 320 -1.09 5.24 -22.85
CA LYS A 320 -2.46 5.78 -22.61
C LYS A 320 -3.28 5.06 -21.52
N THR A 321 -3.22 5.56 -20.28
CA THR A 321 -4.19 5.44 -19.16
C THR A 321 -3.67 6.28 -17.99
N ASN A 322 -4.55 6.93 -17.20
CA ASN A 322 -4.20 7.81 -16.07
C ASN A 322 -3.26 7.14 -15.04
N PHE A 323 -2.56 7.93 -14.22
CA PHE A 323 -1.48 7.51 -13.31
C PHE A 323 -1.73 6.20 -12.51
N PHE A 324 -2.90 6.06 -11.87
CA PHE A 324 -3.31 4.86 -11.12
C PHE A 324 -3.89 3.72 -11.99
N GLU A 325 -3.97 3.93 -13.31
CA GLU A 325 -4.55 3.01 -14.30
C GLU A 325 -3.52 2.54 -15.33
N LYS A 326 -2.22 2.83 -15.16
CA LYS A 326 -1.17 2.44 -16.11
C LYS A 326 -1.34 0.96 -16.46
N ARG A 327 -1.79 0.67 -17.69
CA ARG A 327 -1.99 -0.71 -18.13
C ARG A 327 -0.63 -1.41 -18.06
N VAL A 328 -0.62 -2.56 -17.37
CA VAL A 328 0.54 -3.44 -17.15
C VAL A 328 1.29 -3.85 -18.43
N ALA A 329 0.72 -3.58 -19.61
CA ALA A 329 1.25 -3.93 -20.92
C ALA A 329 2.71 -3.51 -21.20
N GLU A 330 3.20 -2.40 -20.63
CA GLU A 330 4.59 -1.94 -20.89
C GLU A 330 5.67 -2.72 -20.12
N TYR A 331 5.32 -3.33 -18.99
CA TYR A 331 6.24 -4.09 -18.14
C TYR A 331 5.81 -5.56 -17.99
N GLN A 332 4.82 -5.99 -18.77
CA GLN A 332 4.22 -7.30 -18.64
C GLN A 332 5.22 -8.39 -19.03
N ARG A 333 5.58 -9.25 -18.08
CA ARG A 333 6.25 -10.52 -18.42
C ARG A 333 5.32 -11.38 -19.30
N TYR A 334 5.84 -11.81 -20.45
CA TYR A 334 5.10 -12.59 -21.44
C TYR A 334 4.50 -13.86 -20.80
N GLY A 335 3.19 -14.07 -20.97
CA GLY A 335 2.49 -15.30 -20.54
C GLY A 335 1.65 -15.24 -19.26
N VAL A 336 1.70 -14.18 -18.45
CA VAL A 336 0.92 -14.11 -17.18
C VAL A 336 -0.58 -13.83 -17.42
N MET A 337 -0.94 -13.13 -18.50
CA MET A 337 -2.33 -12.79 -18.87
C MET A 337 -2.80 -13.42 -20.19
N SER A 338 -2.03 -14.31 -20.81
CA SER A 338 -2.51 -15.03 -21.99
C SER A 338 -3.66 -15.95 -21.57
N ASN A 339 -4.83 -15.83 -22.21
CA ASN A 339 -5.92 -16.80 -22.05
C ASN A 339 -5.45 -18.18 -22.53
N THR A 340 -4.94 -18.99 -21.62
CA THR A 340 -4.50 -20.38 -21.88
C THR A 340 -5.68 -21.34 -21.98
N MET A 341 -6.70 -20.98 -22.77
CA MET A 341 -7.82 -21.87 -23.10
C MET A 341 -8.05 -22.07 -24.61
N ASN A 342 -7.10 -21.68 -25.46
CA ASN A 342 -7.09 -22.03 -26.88
C ASN A 342 -5.66 -22.35 -27.37
N CYS A 343 -5.01 -23.31 -26.73
CA CYS A 343 -3.83 -23.95 -27.32
C CYS A 343 -4.26 -25.26 -27.97
N ASP A 344 -4.90 -25.18 -29.14
CA ASP A 344 -5.09 -26.35 -30.00
C ASP A 344 -3.71 -26.76 -30.52
N PHE A 345 -3.21 -27.87 -30.00
CA PHE A 345 -2.00 -28.52 -30.46
C PHE A 345 -2.39 -29.45 -31.62
N THR A 346 -2.12 -29.04 -32.86
CA THR A 346 -2.33 -29.87 -34.07
C THR A 346 -0.99 -30.42 -34.55
N LEU A 347 -0.91 -31.75 -34.71
CA LEU A 347 0.30 -32.48 -35.15
C LEU A 347 0.38 -32.72 -36.66
N ASP A 348 -0.53 -32.17 -37.46
CA ASP A 348 -0.54 -32.40 -38.90
C ASP A 348 0.20 -31.29 -39.64
N ALA A 349 1.52 -31.44 -39.71
CA ALA A 349 2.33 -30.79 -40.72
C ALA A 349 2.86 -31.89 -41.65
N ASP A 350 2.25 -32.02 -42.83
CA ASP A 350 2.79 -32.82 -43.93
C ASP A 350 4.12 -32.19 -44.40
N PHE A 351 5.16 -33.03 -44.47
CA PHE A 351 6.56 -32.65 -44.77
C PHE A 351 6.79 -32.09 -46.17
#